data_AF-A0A250B5W5-F1
#
_entry.id   AF-A0A250B5W5-F1
#
_cell.length_a   1.000
_cell.length_b   1.000
_cell.length_c   1.000
_cell.angle_alpha   90.00
_cell.angle_beta   90.00
_cell.angle_gamma   90.00
#
_symmetry.space_group_name_H-M   'P 1'
#
loop_
_entity.id
_entity.type
_entity.pdbx_description
1 polymer ?
#
loop_
_entity_poly.entity_id
_entity_poly.type
_entity_poly.pdbx_seq_one_letter_code
_entity_poly.pdbx_strand_id
1 'polypeptide(L)'
;MNSFDILVAFGGGVFGAAVGALAAFEFVGILVIVMAIVQIITGAPSEFILFPFGFFGPHTGGFAAGVAATAYAAKKGMLSSGRDITAGLSGLGAYDVLLIGGIFGVLGYAIAWGLNQIPAFAPGYAWTDTVALTVVISGMVVRLAFGKTGLLGKPELGIRHCYPPQDKCWMPYHSRIPQLSVLGVGIGLMAGYLGHKFGGDGALLAFGLSAFSLIFLHFNTQVPVSHHIALPAALAAMFSQSLIWAAIVGLLCALLGEFVSRVFLVHGDTHIDPPAMTIAIMTTLVNLLAMLGFFTLLPLL
;
A
#
# COMPACT_ATOMS: atom_id res chain seq x y z
N MET A 1 -22.35 3.53 -6.70
CA MET A 1 -21.75 4.83 -6.33
C MET A 1 -22.88 5.82 -6.04
N ASN A 2 -22.95 6.37 -4.84
CA ASN A 2 -23.96 7.36 -4.43
C ASN A 2 -23.29 8.72 -4.11
N SER A 3 -24.08 9.79 -4.03
CA SER A 3 -23.54 11.14 -3.77
C SER A 3 -22.95 11.31 -2.37
N PHE A 4 -23.44 10.59 -1.37
CA PHE A 4 -22.93 10.64 0.00
C PHE A 4 -21.48 10.13 0.05
N ASP A 5 -21.21 8.96 -0.51
CA ASP A 5 -19.89 8.33 -0.53
C ASP A 5 -18.85 9.22 -1.25
N ILE A 6 -19.25 9.87 -2.34
CA ILE A 6 -18.40 10.81 -3.09
C ILE A 6 -17.99 12.00 -2.21
N LEU A 7 -18.94 12.57 -1.45
CA LEU A 7 -18.65 13.69 -0.56
C LEU A 7 -17.71 13.27 0.58
N VAL A 8 -17.90 12.06 1.15
CA VAL A 8 -17.01 11.53 2.18
C VAL A 8 -15.62 11.25 1.60
N ALA A 9 -15.52 10.65 0.42
CA ALA A 9 -14.23 10.41 -0.25
C ALA A 9 -13.49 11.71 -0.58
N PHE A 10 -14.23 12.75 -1.00
CA PHE A 10 -13.68 14.09 -1.21
C PHE A 10 -13.14 14.69 0.09
N GLY A 11 -13.95 14.68 1.16
CA GLY A 11 -13.53 15.20 2.47
C GLY A 11 -12.34 14.42 3.04
N GLY A 12 -12.34 13.10 2.89
CA GLY A 12 -11.21 12.24 3.21
C GLY A 12 -9.96 12.67 2.47
N GLY A 13 -10.06 12.90 1.15
CA GLY A 13 -8.93 13.33 0.32
C GLY A 13 -8.36 14.70 0.70
N VAL A 14 -9.22 15.64 1.08
CA VAL A 14 -8.80 16.94 1.65
C VAL A 14 -8.02 16.73 2.95
N PHE A 15 -8.54 15.89 3.85
CA PHE A 15 -7.86 15.56 5.11
C PHE A 15 -6.52 14.86 4.88
N GLY A 16 -6.48 13.84 4.01
CA GLY A 16 -5.25 13.11 3.68
C GLY A 16 -4.17 13.99 3.07
N ALA A 17 -4.54 14.95 2.22
CA ALA A 17 -3.61 15.98 1.74
C ALA A 17 -3.14 16.90 2.88
N ALA A 18 -4.04 17.34 3.75
CA ALA A 18 -3.71 18.27 4.83
C ALA A 18 -2.65 17.71 5.79
N VAL A 19 -2.80 16.45 6.20
CA VAL A 19 -1.88 15.78 7.14
C VAL A 19 -0.63 15.20 6.47
N GLY A 20 -0.70 14.93 5.16
CA GLY A 20 0.39 14.28 4.41
C GLY A 20 0.10 12.80 4.13
N ALA A 21 0.61 12.31 2.99
CA ALA A 21 0.27 10.98 2.49
C ALA A 21 0.62 9.86 3.46
N LEU A 22 1.84 9.85 4.01
CA LEU A 22 2.30 8.82 4.93
C LEU A 22 1.51 8.85 6.24
N ALA A 23 1.29 10.03 6.82
CA ALA A 23 0.50 10.18 8.04
C ALA A 23 -0.94 9.67 7.84
N ALA A 24 -1.57 9.98 6.70
CA ALA A 24 -2.91 9.48 6.37
C ALA A 24 -2.95 7.94 6.28
N PHE A 25 -1.90 7.32 5.73
CA PHE A 25 -1.76 5.86 5.69
C PHE A 25 -1.58 5.24 7.08
N GLU A 26 -0.83 5.89 7.97
CA GLU A 26 -0.66 5.46 9.36
C GLU A 26 -1.99 5.52 10.14
N PHE A 27 -2.80 6.55 9.89
CA PHE A 27 -4.17 6.63 10.43
C PHE A 27 -5.01 5.44 9.97
N VAL A 28 -4.96 5.07 8.68
CA VAL A 28 -5.61 3.84 8.21
C VAL A 28 -5.10 2.64 8.99
N GLY A 29 -3.80 2.52 9.22
CA GLY A 29 -3.21 1.45 10.04
C GLY A 29 -3.85 1.33 11.43
N ILE A 30 -3.97 2.43 12.17
CA ILE A 30 -4.64 2.45 13.50
C ILE A 30 -6.09 1.99 13.39
N LEU A 31 -6.84 2.54 12.42
CA LEU A 31 -8.25 2.22 12.24
C LEU A 31 -8.45 0.73 11.95
N VAL A 32 -7.57 0.14 11.13
CA VAL A 32 -7.59 -1.29 10.80
C VAL A 32 -7.22 -2.14 12.01
N ILE A 33 -6.24 -1.74 12.84
CA ILE A 33 -5.89 -2.47 14.07
C ILE A 33 -7.10 -2.54 15.00
N VAL A 34 -7.73 -1.39 15.30
CA VAL A 34 -8.90 -1.33 16.19
C VAL A 34 -10.02 -2.19 15.65
N MET A 35 -10.33 -2.05 14.36
CA MET A 35 -11.37 -2.81 13.70
C MET A 35 -11.10 -4.31 13.76
N ALA A 36 -9.92 -4.76 13.35
CA ALA A 36 -9.58 -6.18 13.28
C ALA A 36 -9.59 -6.83 14.67
N ILE A 37 -9.08 -6.16 15.71
CA ILE A 37 -9.13 -6.66 17.08
C ILE A 37 -10.58 -6.83 17.55
N VAL A 38 -11.46 -5.87 17.27
CA VAL A 38 -12.88 -5.98 17.62
C VAL A 38 -13.54 -7.15 16.90
N GLN A 39 -13.29 -7.33 15.60
CA GLN A 39 -13.84 -8.46 14.84
C GLN A 39 -13.33 -9.80 15.38
N ILE A 40 -12.04 -9.91 15.69
CA ILE A 40 -11.43 -11.10 16.29
C ILE A 40 -12.06 -11.45 17.66
N ILE A 41 -12.27 -10.46 18.52
CA ILE A 41 -12.81 -10.67 19.88
C ILE A 41 -14.30 -11.04 19.81
N THR A 42 -15.06 -10.37 18.94
CA THR A 42 -16.52 -10.55 18.87
C THR A 42 -16.94 -11.69 17.96
N GLY A 43 -16.07 -12.11 17.03
CA GLY A 43 -16.39 -13.06 15.97
C GLY A 43 -17.40 -12.54 14.95
N ALA A 44 -17.63 -11.22 14.91
CA ALA A 44 -18.65 -10.59 14.07
C ALA A 44 -18.02 -9.56 13.12
N PRO A 45 -18.48 -9.50 11.85
CA PRO A 45 -18.02 -8.49 10.91
C PRO A 45 -18.43 -7.09 11.36
N SER A 46 -17.65 -6.07 10.97
CA SER A 46 -17.93 -4.68 11.28
C SER A 46 -18.13 -3.86 10.00
N GLU A 47 -19.26 -3.16 9.91
CA GLU A 47 -19.52 -2.15 8.87
C GLU A 47 -18.50 -1.00 8.88
N PHE A 48 -17.74 -0.85 9.99
CA PHE A 48 -16.67 0.11 10.08
C PHE A 48 -15.59 -0.08 9.01
N ILE A 49 -15.46 -1.27 8.42
CA ILE A 49 -14.53 -1.57 7.32
C ILE A 49 -14.69 -0.64 6.11
N LEU A 50 -15.91 -0.13 5.89
CA LEU A 50 -16.22 0.81 4.81
C LEU A 50 -15.46 2.14 4.96
N PHE A 51 -15.00 2.48 6.17
CA PHE A 51 -14.23 3.68 6.40
C PHE A 51 -12.74 3.53 5.99
N PRO A 52 -11.91 2.66 6.61
CA PRO A 52 -10.50 2.51 6.24
C PRO A 52 -10.26 1.76 4.91
N PHE A 53 -11.27 1.11 4.33
CA PHE A 53 -11.16 0.41 3.04
C PHE A 53 -12.22 0.81 2.01
N GLY A 54 -13.00 1.86 2.27
CA GLY A 54 -13.88 2.48 1.28
C GLY A 54 -13.59 3.98 1.15
N PHE A 55 -14.00 4.76 2.14
CA PHE A 55 -14.03 6.23 2.00
C PHE A 55 -12.70 6.94 2.30
N PHE A 56 -11.97 6.48 3.32
CA PHE A 56 -10.72 7.10 3.78
C PHE A 56 -9.48 6.23 3.51
N GLY A 57 -9.67 5.05 2.92
CA GLY A 57 -8.59 4.10 2.71
C GLY A 57 -7.43 4.61 1.85
N PRO A 58 -6.35 3.81 1.72
CA PRO A 58 -5.13 4.23 1.05
C PRO A 58 -5.36 4.68 -0.40
N HIS A 59 -6.38 4.12 -1.04
CA HIS A 59 -6.71 4.33 -2.44
C HIS A 59 -7.64 5.51 -2.72
N THR A 60 -8.35 5.99 -1.70
CA THR A 60 -9.30 7.11 -1.79
C THR A 60 -8.75 8.30 -1.04
N GLY A 61 -9.37 8.66 0.09
CA GLY A 61 -9.08 9.87 0.83
C GLY A 61 -7.77 9.85 1.62
N GLY A 62 -7.17 8.68 1.85
CA GLY A 62 -5.95 8.57 2.62
C GLY A 62 -4.69 8.87 1.79
N PHE A 63 -3.88 7.83 1.60
CA PHE A 63 -2.55 7.91 1.04
C PHE A 63 -2.49 8.47 -0.40
N ALA A 64 -3.29 7.93 -1.33
CA ALA A 64 -3.23 8.27 -2.75
C ALA A 64 -3.63 9.74 -3.02
N ALA A 65 -4.62 10.25 -2.27
CA ALA A 65 -4.98 11.67 -2.30
C ALA A 65 -3.81 12.57 -1.85
N GLY A 66 -3.15 12.20 -0.74
CA GLY A 66 -1.95 12.90 -0.28
C GLY A 66 -0.82 12.88 -1.31
N VAL A 67 -0.55 11.72 -1.93
CA VAL A 67 0.47 11.58 -2.99
C VAL A 67 0.20 12.54 -4.15
N ALA A 68 -1.06 12.63 -4.60
CA ALA A 68 -1.43 13.53 -5.69
C ALA A 68 -1.23 15.00 -5.32
N ALA A 69 -1.62 15.37 -4.11
CA ALA A 69 -1.45 16.73 -3.58
C ALA A 69 0.04 17.10 -3.44
N THR A 70 0.88 16.20 -2.92
CA THR A 70 2.34 16.39 -2.83
C THR A 70 2.95 16.60 -4.21
N ALA A 71 2.60 15.76 -5.19
CA ALA A 71 3.10 15.89 -6.55
C ALA A 71 2.67 17.21 -7.22
N TYR A 72 1.43 17.65 -6.98
CA TYR A 72 0.93 18.93 -7.46
C TYR A 72 1.66 20.12 -6.81
N ALA A 73 1.86 20.09 -5.49
CA ALA A 73 2.61 21.11 -4.76
C ALA A 73 4.05 21.21 -5.27
N ALA A 74 4.71 20.07 -5.50
CA ALA A 74 6.06 20.02 -6.09
C ALA A 74 6.08 20.58 -7.53
N LYS A 75 5.06 20.26 -8.35
CA LYS A 75 4.92 20.85 -9.71
C LYS A 75 4.81 22.37 -9.68
N LYS A 76 4.18 22.93 -8.63
CA LYS A 76 4.09 24.38 -8.39
C LYS A 76 5.34 24.99 -7.74
N GLY A 77 6.37 24.20 -7.45
CA GLY A 77 7.60 24.67 -6.80
C GLY A 77 7.45 24.94 -5.30
N MET A 78 6.37 24.46 -4.68
CA MET A 78 6.12 24.60 -3.23
C MET A 78 6.88 23.55 -2.41
N LEU A 79 7.22 22.42 -3.03
CA LEU A 79 8.04 21.35 -2.45
C LEU A 79 9.21 21.04 -3.38
N SER A 80 10.33 20.58 -2.81
CA SER A 80 11.51 20.16 -3.57
C SER A 80 11.31 18.85 -4.32
N SER A 81 10.39 18.00 -3.86
CA SER A 81 10.17 16.67 -4.40
C SER A 81 8.70 16.26 -4.37
N GLY A 82 8.18 15.78 -5.49
CA GLY A 82 6.83 15.19 -5.56
C GLY A 82 6.74 13.78 -4.96
N ARG A 83 7.85 13.28 -4.39
CA ARG A 83 7.95 12.02 -3.66
C ARG A 83 7.97 12.21 -2.14
N ASP A 84 7.92 13.44 -1.66
CA ASP A 84 7.93 13.74 -0.23
C ASP A 84 6.57 13.42 0.41
N ILE A 85 6.32 12.12 0.62
CA ILE A 85 5.08 11.62 1.21
C ILE A 85 4.95 11.94 2.71
N THR A 86 6.02 12.42 3.34
CA THR A 86 6.05 12.85 4.75
C THR A 86 5.65 14.31 4.95
N ALA A 87 5.59 15.11 3.88
CA ALA A 87 5.21 16.51 3.97
C ALA A 87 3.72 16.68 4.35
N GLY A 88 3.46 17.33 5.48
CA GLY A 88 2.12 17.83 5.82
C GLY A 88 1.79 19.09 5.03
N LEU A 89 0.77 19.04 4.18
CA LEU A 89 0.53 20.09 3.18
C LEU A 89 -0.31 21.26 3.69
N SER A 90 -0.96 21.13 4.85
CA SER A 90 -1.70 22.25 5.46
C SER A 90 -0.79 23.45 5.75
N GLY A 91 0.50 23.21 6.04
CA GLY A 91 1.48 24.27 6.32
C GLY A 91 1.82 25.14 5.11
N LEU A 92 1.47 24.71 3.88
CA LEU A 92 1.73 25.47 2.66
C LEU A 92 0.78 26.67 2.50
N GLY A 93 -0.33 26.72 3.25
CA GLY A 93 -1.35 27.77 3.09
C GLY A 93 -2.04 27.76 1.72
N ALA A 94 -1.96 26.65 0.98
CA ALA A 94 -2.40 26.53 -0.41
C ALA A 94 -3.66 25.66 -0.50
N TYR A 95 -4.84 26.29 -0.56
CA TYR A 95 -6.12 25.57 -0.58
C TYR A 95 -6.29 24.68 -1.82
N ASP A 96 -5.69 25.06 -2.94
CA ASP A 96 -5.73 24.32 -4.19
C ASP A 96 -5.01 22.96 -4.08
N VAL A 97 -3.93 22.89 -3.30
CA VAL A 97 -3.25 21.62 -2.97
C VAL A 97 -4.21 20.67 -2.23
N LEU A 98 -5.00 21.18 -1.28
CA LEU A 98 -5.98 20.39 -0.54
C LEU A 98 -7.14 19.94 -1.44
N LEU A 99 -7.60 20.81 -2.36
CA LEU A 99 -8.63 20.46 -3.33
C LEU A 99 -8.16 19.34 -4.29
N ILE A 100 -6.88 19.33 -4.68
CA ILE A 100 -6.31 18.21 -5.46
C ILE A 100 -6.41 16.90 -4.67
N GLY A 101 -6.14 16.93 -3.36
CA GLY A 101 -6.38 15.78 -2.48
C GLY A 101 -7.82 15.29 -2.55
N GLY A 102 -8.79 16.19 -2.40
CA GLY A 102 -10.21 15.84 -2.50
C GLY A 102 -10.61 15.25 -3.85
N ILE A 103 -10.13 15.82 -4.96
CA ILE A 103 -10.37 15.30 -6.31
C ILE A 103 -9.84 13.88 -6.46
N PHE A 104 -8.61 13.62 -5.98
CA PHE A 104 -8.02 12.28 -6.04
C PHE A 104 -8.67 11.30 -5.06
N GLY A 105 -9.27 11.78 -3.97
CA GLY A 105 -10.13 10.97 -3.11
C GLY A 105 -11.35 10.43 -3.86
N VAL A 106 -12.04 11.28 -4.62
CA VAL A 106 -13.17 10.89 -5.47
C VAL A 106 -12.74 9.98 -6.62
N LEU A 107 -11.64 10.33 -7.30
CA LEU A 107 -11.10 9.52 -8.39
C LEU A 107 -10.74 8.10 -7.91
N GLY A 108 -10.07 8.01 -6.76
CA GLY A 108 -9.75 6.75 -6.12
C GLY A 108 -10.99 5.92 -5.83
N TYR A 109 -12.04 6.53 -5.27
CA TYR A 109 -13.29 5.83 -4.99
C TYR A 109 -13.92 5.29 -6.28
N ALA A 110 -13.93 6.10 -7.35
CA ALA A 110 -14.49 5.69 -8.65
C ALA A 110 -13.70 4.52 -9.28
N ILE A 111 -12.37 4.56 -9.23
CA ILE A 111 -11.51 3.47 -9.74
C ILE A 111 -11.78 2.19 -8.95
N ALA A 112 -11.76 2.23 -7.62
CA ALA A 112 -12.02 1.06 -6.80
C ALA A 112 -13.42 0.50 -7.01
N TRP A 113 -14.44 1.36 -7.13
CA TRP A 113 -15.79 0.93 -7.49
C TRP A 113 -15.81 0.16 -8.81
N GLY A 114 -15.11 0.65 -9.84
CA GLY A 114 -15.00 -0.01 -11.14
C GLY A 114 -14.27 -1.35 -11.07
N LEU A 115 -13.14 -1.42 -10.36
CA LEU A 115 -12.38 -2.66 -10.18
C LEU A 115 -13.18 -3.72 -9.40
N ASN A 116 -14.02 -3.30 -8.47
CA ASN A 116 -14.92 -4.18 -7.73
C ASN A 116 -16.10 -4.71 -8.58
N GLN A 117 -16.30 -4.24 -9.82
CA GLN A 117 -17.25 -4.84 -10.76
C GLN A 117 -16.68 -6.10 -11.45
N ILE A 118 -15.36 -6.30 -11.40
CA ILE A 118 -14.72 -7.48 -11.97
C ILE A 118 -14.95 -8.65 -11.00
N PRO A 119 -15.49 -9.78 -11.47
CA PRO A 119 -15.81 -10.91 -10.61
C PRO A 119 -14.56 -11.50 -9.96
N ALA A 120 -14.72 -11.96 -8.71
CA ALA A 120 -13.73 -12.77 -8.02
C ALA A 120 -13.42 -14.06 -8.81
N PHE A 121 -12.27 -14.68 -8.55
CA PHE A 121 -11.92 -15.97 -9.17
C PHE A 121 -12.92 -17.07 -8.79
N ALA A 122 -13.33 -17.07 -7.51
CA ALA A 122 -14.35 -17.93 -6.93
C ALA A 122 -14.83 -17.30 -5.61
N PRO A 123 -15.95 -17.75 -5.02
CA PRO A 123 -16.37 -17.28 -3.69
C PRO A 123 -15.24 -17.45 -2.66
N GLY A 124 -14.87 -16.35 -2.00
CA GLY A 124 -13.75 -16.32 -1.04
C GLY A 124 -12.36 -16.09 -1.64
N TYR A 125 -12.23 -15.99 -2.97
CA TYR A 125 -10.96 -15.79 -3.67
C TYR A 125 -11.02 -14.57 -4.58
N ALA A 126 -10.69 -13.40 -4.03
CA ALA A 126 -10.67 -12.15 -4.78
C ALA A 126 -9.72 -12.24 -5.98
N TRP A 127 -10.08 -11.60 -7.10
CA TRP A 127 -9.24 -11.60 -8.30
C TRP A 127 -7.97 -10.76 -8.09
N THR A 128 -8.02 -9.76 -7.21
CA THR A 128 -6.89 -8.92 -6.79
C THR A 128 -7.23 -8.15 -5.52
N ASP A 129 -6.25 -7.44 -4.95
CA ASP A 129 -6.47 -6.36 -4.00
C ASP A 129 -6.82 -5.05 -4.75
N THR A 130 -8.11 -4.74 -4.84
CA THR A 130 -8.61 -3.58 -5.59
C THR A 130 -8.20 -2.25 -4.96
N VAL A 131 -7.95 -2.23 -3.65
CA VAL A 131 -7.45 -1.06 -2.92
C VAL A 131 -6.03 -0.76 -3.37
N ALA A 132 -5.13 -1.74 -3.27
CA ALA A 132 -3.75 -1.58 -3.65
C ALA A 132 -3.60 -1.28 -5.16
N LEU A 133 -4.37 -1.95 -6.01
CA LEU A 133 -4.38 -1.68 -7.45
C LEU A 133 -4.85 -0.25 -7.76
N THR A 134 -5.84 0.26 -7.02
CA THR A 134 -6.28 1.65 -7.18
C THR A 134 -5.20 2.65 -6.79
N VAL A 135 -4.45 2.41 -5.71
CA VAL A 135 -3.29 3.27 -5.34
C VAL A 135 -2.28 3.34 -6.49
N VAL A 136 -1.99 2.19 -7.12
CA VAL A 136 -1.06 2.12 -8.26
C VAL A 136 -1.58 2.92 -9.46
N ILE A 137 -2.84 2.70 -9.86
CA ILE A 137 -3.45 3.42 -10.99
C ILE A 137 -3.46 4.92 -10.71
N SER A 138 -3.84 5.32 -9.49
CA SER A 138 -3.82 6.72 -9.05
C SER A 138 -2.41 7.32 -9.13
N GLY A 139 -1.39 6.62 -8.63
CA GLY A 139 0.01 7.06 -8.73
C GLY A 139 0.51 7.19 -10.17
N MET A 140 0.09 6.29 -11.08
CA MET A 140 0.40 6.41 -12.51
C MET A 140 -0.27 7.64 -13.13
N VAL A 141 -1.54 7.90 -12.80
CA VAL A 141 -2.25 9.13 -13.23
C VAL A 141 -1.52 10.36 -12.71
N VAL A 142 -1.14 10.38 -11.43
CA VAL A 142 -0.35 11.47 -10.81
C VAL A 142 0.97 11.69 -11.56
N ARG A 143 1.74 10.63 -11.85
CA ARG A 143 3.01 10.74 -12.58
C ARG A 143 2.83 11.33 -13.97
N LEU A 144 1.76 10.96 -14.68
CA LEU A 144 1.46 11.48 -16.01
C LEU A 144 0.94 12.91 -15.97
N ALA A 145 0.13 13.27 -14.97
CA ALA A 145 -0.46 14.60 -14.85
C ALA A 145 0.51 15.65 -14.29
N PHE A 146 1.33 15.27 -13.31
CA PHE A 146 2.15 16.19 -12.52
C PHE A 146 3.67 15.96 -12.63
N GLY A 147 4.10 14.77 -13.05
CA GLY A 147 5.51 14.45 -13.26
C GLY A 147 6.03 14.80 -14.67
N LYS A 148 7.33 14.57 -14.86
CA LYS A 148 8.11 14.86 -16.07
C LYS A 148 9.06 13.71 -16.45
N THR A 149 9.18 12.71 -15.57
CA THR A 149 10.10 11.57 -15.74
C THR A 149 9.49 10.41 -16.53
N GLY A 150 8.19 10.45 -16.84
CA GLY A 150 7.48 9.31 -17.43
C GLY A 150 7.16 8.22 -16.40
N LEU A 151 6.46 7.16 -16.83
CA LEU A 151 5.94 6.12 -15.92
C LEU A 151 7.06 5.34 -15.19
N LEU A 152 8.11 4.98 -15.91
CA LEU A 152 9.25 4.22 -15.34
C LEU A 152 10.28 5.12 -14.64
N GLY A 153 10.11 6.45 -14.71
CA GLY A 153 11.16 7.37 -14.32
C GLY A 153 12.29 7.48 -15.34
N LYS A 154 13.26 8.35 -15.07
CA LYS A 154 14.45 8.58 -15.90
C LYS A 154 15.71 8.48 -15.04
N PRO A 155 16.52 7.42 -15.18
CA PRO A 155 17.78 7.32 -14.46
C PRO A 155 18.76 8.39 -14.92
N GLU A 156 19.59 8.86 -13.99
CA GLU A 156 20.70 9.75 -14.32
C GLU A 156 21.74 9.04 -15.21
N LEU A 157 22.51 9.84 -15.95
CA LEU A 157 23.54 9.33 -16.86
C LEU A 157 24.53 8.42 -16.11
N GLY A 158 24.76 7.22 -16.66
CA GLY A 158 25.65 6.22 -16.06
C GLY A 158 25.01 5.35 -14.97
N ILE A 159 23.78 5.62 -14.56
CA ILE A 159 23.06 4.81 -13.57
C ILE A 159 22.16 3.79 -14.29
N ARG A 160 22.30 2.51 -13.93
CA ARG A 160 21.43 1.45 -14.42
C ARG A 160 20.08 1.52 -13.72
N HIS A 161 18.99 1.42 -14.48
CA HIS A 161 17.62 1.52 -13.97
C HIS A 161 17.36 0.62 -12.76
N CYS A 162 17.61 -0.68 -12.89
CA CYS A 162 17.36 -1.67 -11.83
C CYS A 162 18.55 -1.94 -10.90
N TYR A 163 19.63 -1.15 -11.01
CA TYR A 163 20.80 -1.28 -10.16
C TYR A 163 21.36 0.11 -9.79
N PRO A 164 20.54 0.92 -9.08
CA PRO A 164 20.99 2.22 -8.62
C PRO A 164 22.03 2.09 -7.49
N PRO A 165 22.90 3.11 -7.31
CA PRO A 165 23.70 3.26 -6.09
C PRO A 165 22.84 3.24 -4.82
N GLN A 166 23.43 2.82 -3.70
CA GLN A 166 22.71 2.56 -2.45
C GLN A 166 21.97 3.79 -1.90
N ASP A 167 22.58 4.97 -2.04
CA ASP A 167 22.06 6.27 -1.62
C ASP A 167 20.82 6.72 -2.43
N LYS A 168 20.59 6.11 -3.60
CA LYS A 168 19.42 6.39 -4.44
C LYS A 168 18.29 5.40 -4.26
N CYS A 169 18.54 4.25 -3.63
CA CYS A 169 17.50 3.30 -3.29
C CYS A 169 16.42 4.00 -2.45
N TRP A 170 15.15 3.62 -2.65
CA TRP A 170 14.04 4.21 -1.89
C TRP A 170 14.19 4.05 -0.37
N MET A 171 14.82 2.95 0.07
CA MET A 171 15.13 2.62 1.45
C MET A 171 16.59 2.16 1.56
N PRO A 172 17.57 3.08 1.62
CA PRO A 172 19.00 2.74 1.59
C PRO A 172 19.47 1.81 2.70
N TYR A 173 18.75 1.75 3.82
CA TYR A 173 19.05 0.88 4.96
C TYR A 173 18.32 -0.46 4.92
N HIS A 174 17.52 -0.72 3.88
CA HIS A 174 16.74 -1.95 3.70
C HIS A 174 16.54 -2.29 2.21
N SER A 175 17.63 -2.29 1.42
CA SER A 175 17.60 -2.62 -0.03
C SER A 175 18.58 -3.71 -0.47
N ARG A 176 19.36 -4.26 0.48
CA ARG A 176 20.32 -5.35 0.22
C ARG A 176 19.62 -6.71 0.36
N ILE A 177 19.89 -7.62 -0.57
CA ILE A 177 19.23 -8.94 -0.63
C ILE A 177 19.31 -9.69 0.69
N PRO A 178 20.46 -9.86 1.38
CA PRO A 178 20.48 -10.63 2.63
C PRO A 178 19.57 -10.07 3.72
N GLN A 179 19.55 -8.73 3.88
CA GLN A 179 18.72 -8.07 4.88
C GLN A 179 17.24 -8.10 4.51
N LEU A 180 16.91 -7.85 3.23
CA LEU A 180 15.55 -8.01 2.69
C LEU A 180 15.03 -9.43 2.90
N SER A 181 15.88 -10.45 2.71
CA SER A 181 15.50 -11.84 2.90
C SER A 181 15.18 -12.15 4.37
N VAL A 182 16.01 -11.68 5.31
CA VAL A 182 15.77 -11.86 6.75
C VAL A 182 14.48 -11.14 7.18
N LEU A 183 14.27 -9.92 6.71
CA LEU A 183 13.07 -9.15 7.03
C LEU A 183 11.82 -9.77 6.39
N GLY A 184 11.89 -10.18 5.13
CA GLY A 184 10.81 -10.86 4.42
C GLY A 184 10.37 -12.15 5.11
N VAL A 185 11.32 -13.00 5.50
CA VAL A 185 11.04 -14.24 6.24
C VAL A 185 10.48 -13.94 7.62
N GLY A 186 11.14 -13.08 8.41
CA GLY A 186 10.74 -12.80 9.79
C GLY A 186 9.36 -12.14 9.90
N ILE A 187 9.12 -11.10 9.11
CA ILE A 187 7.81 -10.42 9.04
C ILE A 187 6.76 -11.38 8.47
N GLY A 188 7.12 -12.16 7.45
CA GLY A 188 6.23 -13.16 6.85
C GLY A 188 5.76 -14.21 7.85
N LEU A 189 6.65 -14.72 8.71
CA LEU A 189 6.30 -15.64 9.79
C LEU A 189 5.37 -15.01 10.83
N MET A 190 5.69 -13.79 11.30
CA MET A 190 4.87 -13.07 12.28
C MET A 190 3.47 -12.77 11.75
N ALA A 191 3.37 -12.24 10.53
CA ALA A 191 2.11 -11.97 9.88
C ALA A 191 1.35 -13.27 9.54
N GLY A 192 2.09 -14.30 9.12
CA GLY A 192 1.59 -15.64 8.87
C GLY A 192 0.90 -16.24 10.09
N TYR A 193 1.47 -16.07 11.29
CA TYR A 193 0.83 -16.50 12.53
C TYR A 193 -0.54 -15.84 12.72
N LEU A 194 -0.66 -14.54 12.47
CA LEU A 194 -1.94 -13.83 12.60
C LEU A 194 -2.96 -14.35 11.58
N GLY A 195 -2.58 -14.48 10.31
CA GLY A 195 -3.45 -15.01 9.27
C GLY A 195 -3.87 -16.47 9.49
N HIS A 196 -2.95 -17.31 9.97
CA HIS A 196 -3.23 -18.70 10.32
C HIS A 196 -4.20 -18.80 11.51
N LYS A 197 -3.98 -17.99 12.55
CA LYS A 197 -4.76 -18.07 13.80
C LYS A 197 -6.13 -17.41 13.72
N PHE A 198 -6.23 -16.30 13.00
CA PHE A 198 -7.40 -15.41 13.00
C PHE A 198 -7.99 -15.18 11.60
N GLY A 199 -7.55 -15.92 10.59
CA GLY A 199 -8.08 -15.83 9.23
C GLY A 199 -7.90 -14.44 8.60
N GLY A 200 -8.92 -13.98 7.87
CA GLY A 200 -8.90 -12.71 7.16
C GLY A 200 -8.69 -11.50 8.08
N ASP A 201 -9.30 -11.52 9.26
CA ASP A 201 -9.11 -10.45 10.26
C ASP A 201 -7.67 -10.43 10.78
N GLY A 202 -7.05 -11.60 10.91
CA GLY A 202 -5.62 -11.72 11.21
C GLY A 202 -4.72 -11.11 10.13
N ALA A 203 -5.08 -11.30 8.85
CA ALA A 203 -4.37 -10.69 7.74
C ALA A 203 -4.52 -9.15 7.72
N LEU A 204 -5.73 -8.65 8.01
CA LEU A 204 -5.97 -7.21 8.17
C LEU A 204 -5.23 -6.64 9.39
N LEU A 205 -5.17 -7.37 10.50
CA LEU A 205 -4.40 -6.97 11.67
C LEU A 205 -2.91 -6.88 11.37
N ALA A 206 -2.35 -7.88 10.66
CA ALA A 206 -0.96 -7.87 10.22
C ALA A 206 -0.66 -6.64 9.33
N PHE A 207 -1.55 -6.34 8.37
CA PHE A 207 -1.47 -5.13 7.55
C PHE A 207 -1.49 -3.86 8.41
N GLY A 208 -2.46 -3.73 9.32
CA GLY A 208 -2.64 -2.55 10.16
C GLY A 208 -1.44 -2.28 11.06
N LEU A 209 -0.90 -3.31 11.72
CA LEU A 209 0.32 -3.22 12.54
C LEU A 209 1.53 -2.73 11.74
N SER A 210 1.74 -3.32 10.56
CA SER A 210 2.81 -2.92 9.66
C SER A 210 2.61 -1.50 9.09
N ALA A 211 1.38 -1.11 8.77
CA ALA A 211 1.06 0.21 8.25
C ALA A 211 1.29 1.30 9.31
N PHE A 212 0.78 1.09 10.53
CA PHE A 212 0.97 2.05 11.62
C PHE A 212 2.43 2.17 12.07
N SER A 213 3.22 1.09 11.98
CA SER A 213 4.65 1.13 12.32
C SER A 213 5.46 2.16 11.52
N LEU A 214 4.94 2.65 10.39
CA LEU A 214 5.60 3.70 9.60
C LEU A 214 5.66 5.05 10.31
N ILE A 215 4.90 5.24 11.40
CA ILE A 215 5.00 6.45 12.23
C ILE A 215 6.42 6.74 12.70
N PHE A 216 7.25 5.70 12.85
CA PHE A 216 8.67 5.86 13.20
C PHE A 216 9.48 6.59 12.11
N LEU A 217 9.06 6.55 10.85
CA LEU A 217 9.68 7.32 9.76
C LEU A 217 9.53 8.83 9.96
N HIS A 218 8.41 9.30 10.52
CA HIS A 218 8.24 10.72 10.88
C HIS A 218 9.23 11.19 11.95
N PHE A 219 9.70 10.27 12.79
CA PHE A 219 10.76 10.53 13.77
C PHE A 219 12.16 10.26 13.22
N ASN A 220 12.33 10.17 11.90
CA ASN A 220 13.59 9.85 11.22
C ASN A 220 14.22 8.53 11.69
N THR A 221 13.42 7.61 12.23
CA THR A 221 13.90 6.30 12.66
C THR A 221 13.83 5.33 11.49
N GLN A 222 14.95 4.67 11.21
CA GLN A 222 15.10 3.77 10.06
C GLN A 222 14.42 2.42 10.32
N VAL A 223 13.12 2.34 10.04
CA VAL A 223 12.29 1.12 10.21
C VAL A 223 11.91 0.51 8.86
N PRO A 224 11.67 -0.82 8.80
CA PRO A 224 11.27 -1.45 7.55
C PRO A 224 9.85 -1.07 7.12
N VAL A 225 9.68 -0.75 5.83
CA VAL A 225 8.35 -0.74 5.21
C VAL A 225 7.91 -2.18 4.97
N SER A 226 6.85 -2.62 5.66
CA SER A 226 6.56 -4.06 5.82
C SER A 226 5.14 -4.50 5.46
N HIS A 227 4.20 -3.60 5.25
CA HIS A 227 2.79 -3.97 5.05
C HIS A 227 2.54 -4.79 3.77
N HIS A 228 3.36 -4.58 2.73
CA HIS A 228 3.35 -5.41 1.52
C HIS A 228 3.96 -6.80 1.68
N ILE A 229 4.72 -7.02 2.76
CA ILE A 229 5.21 -8.34 3.18
C ILE A 229 4.15 -9.01 4.04
N ALA A 230 3.63 -8.28 5.03
CA ALA A 230 2.74 -8.79 6.04
C ALA A 230 1.40 -9.27 5.46
N LEU A 231 0.71 -8.45 4.66
CA LEU A 231 -0.62 -8.79 4.17
C LEU A 231 -0.62 -10.06 3.28
N PRO A 232 0.20 -10.16 2.21
CA PRO A 232 0.18 -11.36 1.39
C PRO A 232 0.70 -12.60 2.11
N ALA A 233 1.67 -12.47 3.03
CA ALA A 233 2.16 -13.58 3.84
C ALA A 233 1.08 -14.13 4.79
N ALA A 234 0.31 -13.24 5.44
CA ALA A 234 -0.81 -13.62 6.27
C ALA A 234 -1.91 -14.33 5.47
N LEU A 235 -2.24 -13.83 4.27
CA LEU A 235 -3.19 -14.48 3.37
C LEU A 235 -2.70 -15.86 2.93
N ALA A 236 -1.41 -15.98 2.60
CA ALA A 236 -0.81 -17.27 2.24
C ALA A 236 -0.93 -18.27 3.39
N ALA A 237 -0.65 -17.87 4.63
CA ALA A 237 -0.81 -18.72 5.81
C ALA A 237 -2.28 -19.10 6.07
N MET A 238 -3.20 -18.17 5.88
CA MET A 238 -4.65 -18.42 6.01
C MET A 238 -5.13 -19.48 5.01
N PHE A 239 -4.72 -19.40 3.75
CA PHE A 239 -5.15 -20.37 2.73
C PHE A 239 -4.41 -21.69 2.81
N SER A 240 -3.11 -21.66 3.10
CA SER A 240 -2.25 -22.87 3.11
C SER A 240 -2.21 -23.58 4.46
N GLN A 241 -2.60 -22.90 5.54
CA GLN A 241 -2.41 -23.33 6.92
C GLN A 241 -0.94 -23.61 7.28
N SER A 242 0.01 -22.93 6.63
CA SER A 242 1.46 -23.14 6.76
C SER A 242 2.22 -21.83 7.02
N LEU A 243 3.07 -21.85 8.04
CA LEU A 243 3.98 -20.75 8.31
C LEU A 243 5.16 -20.72 7.34
N ILE A 244 5.55 -21.88 6.79
CA ILE A 244 6.60 -21.93 5.77
C ILE A 244 6.13 -21.22 4.49
N TRP A 245 4.89 -21.43 4.06
CA TRP A 245 4.32 -20.68 2.94
C TRP A 245 4.26 -19.17 3.22
N ALA A 246 3.95 -18.78 4.45
CA ALA A 246 4.01 -17.38 4.87
C ALA A 246 5.42 -16.79 4.76
N ALA A 247 6.45 -17.53 5.20
CA ALA A 247 7.84 -17.13 5.08
C ALA A 247 8.29 -16.97 3.62
N ILE A 248 7.93 -17.93 2.75
CA ILE A 248 8.23 -17.90 1.32
C ILE A 248 7.57 -16.68 0.67
N VAL A 249 6.27 -16.49 0.90
CA VAL A 249 5.54 -15.36 0.33
C VAL A 249 6.07 -14.03 0.87
N GLY A 250 6.42 -13.96 2.17
CA GLY A 250 7.06 -12.78 2.76
C GLY A 250 8.40 -12.44 2.12
N LEU A 251 9.26 -13.45 1.89
CA LEU A 251 10.51 -13.29 1.14
C LEU A 251 10.27 -12.76 -0.27
N LEU A 252 9.33 -13.36 -1.01
CA LEU A 252 9.00 -12.93 -2.38
C LEU A 252 8.48 -11.49 -2.40
N CYS A 253 7.63 -11.11 -1.44
CA CYS A 253 7.12 -9.75 -1.32
C CYS A 253 8.23 -8.74 -1.04
N ALA A 254 9.18 -9.05 -0.16
CA ALA A 254 10.30 -8.16 0.14
C ALA A 254 11.17 -7.90 -1.10
N LEU A 255 11.49 -8.95 -1.86
CA LEU A 255 12.28 -8.84 -3.09
C LEU A 255 11.50 -8.12 -4.21
N LEU A 256 10.21 -8.42 -4.35
CA LEU A 256 9.34 -7.79 -5.35
C LEU A 256 9.15 -6.30 -5.05
N GLY A 257 8.96 -5.91 -3.79
CA GLY A 257 8.85 -4.50 -3.39
C GLY A 257 10.08 -3.70 -3.75
N GLU A 258 11.27 -4.25 -3.49
CA GLU A 258 12.53 -3.62 -3.92
C GLU A 258 12.68 -3.57 -5.45
N PHE A 259 12.27 -4.62 -6.17
CA PHE A 259 12.29 -4.60 -7.62
C PHE A 259 11.37 -3.52 -8.19
N VAL A 260 10.12 -3.46 -7.72
CA VAL A 260 9.14 -2.45 -8.13
C VAL A 260 9.63 -1.04 -7.82
N SER A 261 10.26 -0.84 -6.65
CA SER A 261 10.78 0.49 -6.29
C SER A 261 11.82 0.98 -7.29
N ARG A 262 12.73 0.11 -7.71
CA ARG A 262 13.76 0.43 -8.71
C ARG A 262 13.16 0.70 -10.09
N VAL A 263 12.08 0.02 -10.45
CA VAL A 263 11.44 0.19 -11.77
C VAL A 263 10.60 1.46 -11.84
N PHE A 264 9.83 1.80 -10.80
CA PHE A 264 8.79 2.85 -10.89
C PHE A 264 9.03 4.08 -10.00
N LEU A 265 9.72 3.91 -8.87
CA LEU A 265 9.82 4.94 -7.84
C LEU A 265 11.17 5.66 -7.84
N VAL A 266 12.29 4.91 -7.80
CA VAL A 266 13.64 5.45 -7.55
C VAL A 266 14.02 6.56 -8.52
N HIS A 267 13.70 6.37 -9.80
CA HIS A 267 14.02 7.32 -10.88
C HIS A 267 12.85 8.25 -11.23
N GLY A 268 11.80 8.23 -10.41
CA GLY A 268 10.60 9.05 -10.58
C GLY A 268 10.69 10.39 -9.86
N ASP A 269 9.88 11.34 -10.31
CA ASP A 269 9.69 12.65 -9.68
C ASP A 269 8.36 12.80 -8.92
N THR A 270 7.51 11.76 -8.97
CA THR A 270 6.31 11.59 -8.11
C THR A 270 6.30 10.19 -7.51
N HIS A 271 5.38 9.91 -6.57
CA HIS A 271 5.33 8.63 -5.87
C HIS A 271 4.41 7.60 -6.57
N ILE A 272 4.98 6.60 -7.25
CA ILE A 272 4.26 5.36 -7.61
C ILE A 272 4.64 4.33 -6.57
N ASP A 273 3.66 3.88 -5.79
CA ASP A 273 3.92 3.18 -4.53
C ASP A 273 4.34 1.71 -4.73
N PRO A 274 5.59 1.35 -4.36
CA PRO A 274 6.07 -0.03 -4.51
C PRO A 274 5.34 -1.05 -3.63
N PRO A 275 5.01 -0.75 -2.36
CA PRO A 275 4.20 -1.62 -1.53
C PRO A 275 2.83 -1.94 -2.12
N ALA A 276 2.07 -0.94 -2.58
CA ALA A 276 0.75 -1.16 -3.17
C ALA A 276 0.82 -2.04 -4.42
N MET A 277 1.78 -1.81 -5.32
CA MET A 277 1.94 -2.66 -6.50
C MET A 277 2.33 -4.09 -6.11
N THR A 278 3.16 -4.26 -5.08
CA THR A 278 3.52 -5.58 -4.56
C THR A 278 2.31 -6.30 -3.97
N ILE A 279 1.47 -5.61 -3.19
CA ILE A 279 0.23 -6.17 -2.65
C ILE A 279 -0.70 -6.58 -3.80
N ALA A 280 -0.94 -5.72 -4.77
CA ALA A 280 -1.82 -6.04 -5.90
C ALA A 280 -1.35 -7.30 -6.65
N ILE A 281 -0.05 -7.41 -6.93
CA ILE A 281 0.52 -8.59 -7.60
C ILE A 281 0.42 -9.85 -6.71
N MET A 282 0.91 -9.77 -5.47
CA MET A 282 1.07 -10.95 -4.62
C MET A 282 -0.26 -11.47 -4.07
N THR A 283 -1.22 -10.60 -3.77
CA THR A 283 -2.56 -11.03 -3.37
C THR A 283 -3.31 -11.70 -4.53
N THR A 284 -3.15 -11.19 -5.77
CA THR A 284 -3.66 -11.85 -6.98
C THR A 284 -3.10 -13.26 -7.11
N LEU A 285 -1.78 -13.40 -7.00
CA LEU A 285 -1.11 -14.70 -7.11
C LEU A 285 -1.52 -15.66 -5.99
N VAL A 286 -1.54 -15.20 -4.73
CA VAL A 286 -1.93 -16.03 -3.59
C VAL A 286 -3.37 -16.51 -3.70
N ASN A 287 -4.31 -15.63 -4.06
CA ASN A 287 -5.72 -16.03 -4.24
C ASN A 287 -5.89 -16.99 -5.42
N LEU A 288 -5.20 -16.76 -6.54
CA LEU A 288 -5.22 -17.64 -7.69
C LEU A 288 -4.68 -19.03 -7.34
N LEU A 289 -3.52 -19.10 -6.68
CA LEU A 289 -2.92 -20.37 -6.26
C LEU A 289 -3.80 -21.11 -5.26
N ALA A 290 -4.43 -20.40 -4.32
CA ALA A 290 -5.36 -20.98 -3.37
C ALA A 290 -6.61 -21.55 -4.07
N MET A 291 -7.19 -20.80 -5.00
CA MET A 291 -8.35 -21.22 -5.80
C MET A 291 -8.04 -22.46 -6.65
N LEU A 292 -6.82 -22.56 -7.20
CA LEU A 292 -6.35 -23.72 -7.97
C LEU A 292 -5.96 -24.92 -7.10
N GLY A 293 -6.05 -24.83 -5.77
CA GLY A 293 -5.68 -25.92 -4.85
C GLY A 293 -4.18 -26.15 -4.72
N PHE A 294 -3.33 -25.21 -5.15
CA PHE A 294 -1.87 -25.38 -5.16
C PHE A 294 -1.31 -25.70 -3.76
N PHE A 295 -1.76 -24.99 -2.73
CA PHE A 295 -1.29 -25.22 -1.35
C PHE A 295 -1.69 -26.58 -0.79
N THR A 296 -2.80 -27.16 -1.26
CA THR A 296 -3.17 -28.54 -0.90
C THR A 296 -2.36 -29.59 -1.64
N LEU A 297 -1.92 -29.29 -2.87
CA LEU A 297 -1.06 -30.16 -3.67
C LEU A 297 0.39 -30.17 -3.17
N LEU A 298 0.85 -29.05 -2.60
CA LEU A 298 2.19 -28.91 -2.03
C LEU A 298 2.11 -28.46 -0.56
N PRO A 299 1.71 -29.37 0.35
CA PRO A 299 1.60 -29.05 1.76
C PRO A 299 3.00 -28.81 2.35
N LEU A 300 3.14 -27.72 3.10
CA LEU A 300 4.31 -27.41 3.91
C LEU A 300 3.85 -27.25 5.36
N LEU A 301 4.76 -27.46 6.31
CA LEU A 301 4.51 -27.24 7.74
C LEU A 301 4.20 -25.77 8.07
#